data_AF-A0A2V8P7B6-F1
#
_entry.id   AF-A0A2V8P7B6-F1
#
_cell.length_a   1.000
_cell.length_b   1.000
_cell.length_c   1.000
_cell.angle_alpha   90.00
_cell.angle_beta   90.00
_cell.angle_gamma   90.00
#
_symmetry.space_group_name_H-M   'P 1'
#
loop_
_entity.id
_entity.type
_entity.pdbx_description
1 polymer ?
#
loop_
_entity_poly.entity_id
_entity_poly.type
_entity_poly.pdbx_seq_one_letter_code
_entity_poly.pdbx_strand_id
1 'polypeptide(L)'
;MRRFAVRLVIVVFILAAAFQSISFYVDSLWFESLGFESVYWYRLQAQGVVFLIFAFASALLLYLFFRLVTPTGEYARRPFVEIAGEAIVIPPPESLKRLTKAVAIVVGIFFGLSFSSDWSKYAQFVNRVPTPSTSDPIFGRPLSFYLFTLPALEGVVGWLLAISVIVLVAAILMSVTDMTASFKGVSIALVFLLLAIAAETYVGRYALLFEQNNLFTGVRYVDDKIVVPGLWFVIAALVLGATLAAANVRSGRVRNIGVALA
;
A
#
# COMPACT_ATOMS: atom_id res chain seq x y z
N MET A 1 -38.95 -6.79 -3.13
CA MET A 1 -37.66 -7.48 -2.89
C MET A 1 -36.58 -6.56 -2.31
N ARG A 2 -36.22 -5.42 -2.95
CA ARG A 2 -35.19 -4.47 -2.45
C ARG A 2 -35.38 -3.98 -1.00
N ARG A 3 -36.61 -3.62 -0.60
CA ARG A 3 -36.92 -3.15 0.79
C ARG A 3 -36.85 -4.25 1.84
N PHE A 4 -37.12 -5.50 1.47
CA PHE A 4 -37.02 -6.66 2.36
C PHE A 4 -35.54 -7.03 2.57
N ALA A 5 -34.74 -7.04 1.50
CA ALA A 5 -33.29 -7.25 1.58
C ALA A 5 -32.60 -6.19 2.46
N VAL A 6 -32.96 -4.90 2.31
CA VAL A 6 -32.40 -3.83 3.17
C VAL A 6 -32.78 -4.02 4.63
N ARG A 7 -34.04 -4.35 4.95
CA ARG A 7 -34.47 -4.63 6.34
C ARG A 7 -33.74 -5.83 6.93
N LEU A 8 -33.56 -6.89 6.15
CA LEU A 8 -32.84 -8.09 6.58
C LEU A 8 -31.37 -7.78 6.87
N VAL A 9 -30.69 -7.02 6.00
CA VAL A 9 -29.32 -6.55 6.22
C VAL A 9 -29.21 -5.71 7.49
N ILE A 10 -30.15 -4.79 7.72
CA ILE A 10 -30.18 -3.97 8.94
C ILE A 10 -30.34 -4.85 10.18
N VAL A 11 -31.26 -5.82 10.18
CA VAL A 11 -31.47 -6.73 11.32
C VAL A 11 -30.21 -7.57 11.58
N VAL A 12 -29.61 -8.14 10.54
CA VAL A 12 -28.35 -8.91 10.67
C VAL A 12 -27.24 -8.03 11.24
N PHE A 13 -27.12 -6.78 10.77
CA PHE A 13 -26.12 -5.84 11.27
C PHE A 13 -26.34 -5.49 12.75
N ILE A 14 -27.58 -5.22 13.16
CA ILE A 14 -27.92 -4.91 14.56
C ILE A 14 -27.62 -6.11 15.46
N LEU A 15 -28.00 -7.32 15.03
CA LEU A 15 -27.71 -8.55 15.79
C LEU A 15 -26.20 -8.76 15.95
N ALA A 16 -25.44 -8.64 14.86
CA ALA A 16 -23.98 -8.74 14.90
C ALA A 16 -23.37 -7.69 15.84
N ALA A 17 -23.83 -6.44 15.77
CA ALA A 17 -23.37 -5.36 16.66
C ALA A 17 -23.70 -5.65 18.12
N ALA A 18 -24.88 -6.20 18.42
CA ALA A 18 -25.29 -6.56 19.78
C ALA A 18 -24.41 -7.68 20.35
N PHE A 19 -24.17 -8.76 19.60
CA PHE A 19 -23.27 -9.83 20.02
C PHE A 19 -21.84 -9.34 20.23
N GLN A 20 -21.33 -8.49 19.32
CA GLN A 20 -19.99 -7.91 19.45
C GLN A 20 -19.86 -7.03 20.70
N SER A 21 -20.92 -6.27 21.03
CA SER A 21 -20.96 -5.41 22.22
C SER A 21 -20.91 -6.21 23.52
N ILE A 22 -21.60 -7.36 23.56
CA ILE A 22 -21.55 -8.26 24.72
C ILE A 22 -20.14 -8.83 24.90
N SER A 23 -19.52 -9.32 23.82
CA SER A 23 -18.13 -9.82 23.87
C SER A 23 -17.18 -8.74 24.38
N PHE A 24 -17.31 -7.51 23.87
CA PHE A 24 -16.50 -6.37 24.29
C PHE A 24 -16.63 -6.09 25.80
N TYR A 25 -17.86 -6.09 26.32
CA TYR A 25 -18.13 -5.86 27.73
C TYR A 25 -17.59 -6.98 28.63
N VAL A 26 -17.78 -8.23 28.23
CA VAL A 26 -17.27 -9.41 28.97
C VAL A 26 -15.74 -9.40 29.00
N ASP A 27 -15.09 -9.09 27.87
CA ASP A 27 -13.64 -8.97 27.81
C ASP A 27 -13.13 -7.84 28.72
N SER A 28 -13.80 -6.68 28.72
CA SER A 28 -13.45 -5.56 29.61
C SER A 28 -13.51 -5.96 31.08
N LEU A 29 -14.60 -6.61 31.51
CA LEU A 29 -14.76 -7.11 32.89
C LEU A 29 -13.71 -8.18 33.24
N TRP A 30 -13.36 -9.03 32.29
CA TRP A 30 -12.32 -10.05 32.49
C TRP A 30 -10.95 -9.39 32.72
N PHE A 31 -10.58 -8.40 31.91
CA PHE A 31 -9.32 -7.65 32.08
C PHE A 31 -9.30 -6.85 33.39
N GLU A 32 -10.44 -6.29 33.79
CA GLU A 32 -10.60 -5.63 35.09
C GLU A 32 -10.38 -6.61 36.25
N SER A 33 -10.95 -7.82 36.18
CA SER A 33 -10.79 -8.85 37.22
C SER A 33 -9.34 -9.29 37.44
N LEU A 34 -8.50 -9.14 36.41
CA LEU A 34 -7.06 -9.43 36.45
C LEU A 34 -6.19 -8.21 36.78
N GLY A 35 -6.78 -7.02 36.93
CA GLY A 35 -6.05 -5.76 37.14
C GLY A 35 -5.33 -5.21 35.90
N PHE A 36 -5.65 -5.72 34.70
CA PHE A 36 -5.02 -5.32 33.43
C PHE A 36 -5.95 -4.48 32.53
N GLU A 37 -6.94 -3.80 33.11
CA GLU A 37 -7.91 -2.97 32.37
C GLU A 37 -7.22 -1.93 31.46
N SER A 38 -6.14 -1.31 31.94
CA SER A 38 -5.36 -0.32 31.16
C SER A 38 -4.77 -0.90 29.87
N VAL A 39 -4.38 -2.18 29.86
CA VAL A 39 -3.82 -2.87 28.69
C VAL A 39 -4.91 -3.11 27.64
N TYR A 40 -6.13 -3.42 28.07
CA TYR A 40 -7.27 -3.61 27.18
C TYR A 40 -7.60 -2.33 26.42
N TRP A 41 -7.74 -1.21 27.14
CA TRP A 41 -8.00 0.10 26.54
C TRP A 41 -6.85 0.56 25.65
N TYR A 42 -5.61 0.33 26.06
CA TYR A 42 -4.44 0.65 25.24
C TYR A 42 -4.44 -0.14 23.91
N ARG A 43 -4.72 -1.45 23.96
CA ARG A 43 -4.84 -2.29 22.75
C ARG A 43 -5.90 -1.72 21.81
N LEU A 44 -7.08 -1.38 22.31
CA LEU A 44 -8.19 -0.91 21.48
C LEU A 44 -7.87 0.46 20.85
N GLN A 45 -7.27 1.37 21.63
CA GLN A 45 -6.79 2.65 21.14
C GLN A 45 -5.71 2.48 20.07
N ALA A 46 -4.73 1.60 20.30
CA ALA A 46 -3.67 1.33 19.33
C ALA A 46 -4.24 0.74 18.02
N GLN A 47 -5.17 -0.21 18.10
CA GLN A 47 -5.90 -0.74 16.94
C GLN A 47 -6.64 0.35 16.18
N GLY A 48 -7.37 1.23 16.88
CA GLY A 48 -8.09 2.35 16.29
C GLY A 48 -7.17 3.39 15.64
N VAL A 49 -6.06 3.75 16.30
CA VAL A 49 -5.07 4.71 15.78
C VAL A 49 -4.40 4.16 14.52
N VAL A 50 -3.94 2.91 14.54
CA VAL A 50 -3.34 2.26 13.36
C VAL A 50 -4.35 2.16 12.22
N PHE A 51 -5.60 1.77 12.52
CA PHE A 51 -6.68 1.78 11.53
C PHE A 51 -6.84 3.16 10.86
N LEU A 52 -6.98 4.21 11.67
CA LEU A 52 -7.21 5.56 11.16
C LEU A 52 -6.03 6.08 10.33
N ILE A 53 -4.81 5.87 10.80
CA ILE A 53 -3.59 6.31 10.10
C ILE A 53 -3.50 5.63 8.73
N PHE A 54 -3.55 4.30 8.67
CA PHE A 54 -3.38 3.59 7.40
C PHE A 54 -4.60 3.73 6.49
N ALA A 55 -5.82 3.80 7.03
CA ALA A 55 -7.01 4.05 6.22
C ALA A 55 -6.97 5.44 5.58
N PHE A 56 -6.67 6.47 6.37
CA PHE A 56 -6.57 7.84 5.88
C PHE A 56 -5.40 8.00 4.92
N ALA A 57 -4.21 7.49 5.26
CA ALA A 57 -3.03 7.57 4.39
C ALA A 57 -3.27 6.87 3.05
N SER A 58 -3.88 5.68 3.05
CA SER A 58 -4.20 4.94 1.82
C SER A 58 -5.22 5.69 0.97
N ALA A 59 -6.32 6.15 1.58
CA ALA A 59 -7.35 6.90 0.88
C ALA A 59 -6.79 8.21 0.30
N LEU A 60 -5.96 8.91 1.06
CA LEU A 60 -5.30 10.15 0.65
C LEU A 60 -4.33 9.90 -0.52
N LEU A 61 -3.42 8.92 -0.39
CA LEU A 61 -2.46 8.59 -1.45
C LEU A 61 -3.19 8.20 -2.74
N LEU A 62 -4.15 7.28 -2.66
CA LEU A 62 -4.94 6.88 -3.82
C LEU A 62 -5.68 8.08 -4.42
N TYR A 63 -6.32 8.91 -3.60
CA TYR A 63 -7.00 10.12 -4.07
C TYR A 63 -6.05 11.09 -4.79
N LEU A 64 -4.85 11.32 -4.25
CA LEU A 64 -3.83 12.16 -4.87
C LEU A 64 -3.35 11.56 -6.19
N PHE A 65 -3.04 10.26 -6.22
CA PHE A 65 -2.62 9.58 -7.44
C PHE A 65 -3.70 9.63 -8.52
N PHE A 66 -4.93 9.30 -8.17
CA PHE A 66 -6.04 9.38 -9.10
C PHE A 66 -6.22 10.80 -9.65
N ARG A 67 -6.03 11.84 -8.83
CA ARG A 67 -6.07 13.23 -9.28
C ARG A 67 -4.93 13.56 -10.25
N LEU A 68 -3.74 12.99 -10.06
CA LEU A 68 -2.58 13.19 -10.93
C LEU A 68 -2.69 12.39 -12.24
N VAL A 69 -3.27 11.19 -12.19
CA VAL A 69 -3.43 10.27 -13.32
C VAL A 69 -4.62 10.67 -14.20
N THR A 70 -5.70 11.18 -13.62
CA THR A 70 -6.89 11.59 -14.37
C THR A 70 -6.59 12.87 -15.17
N PRO A 71 -6.63 12.83 -16.51
CA PRO A 71 -6.42 14.04 -17.30
C PRO A 71 -7.50 15.09 -17.01
N THR A 72 -7.09 16.36 -16.97
CA THR A 72 -7.97 17.49 -16.64
C THR A 72 -8.92 17.85 -17.80
N GLY A 73 -8.67 17.33 -19.00
CA GLY A 73 -9.51 17.55 -20.18
C GLY A 73 -10.85 16.82 -20.09
N GLU A 74 -11.87 17.35 -20.74
CA GLU A 74 -13.09 16.60 -21.02
C GLU A 74 -12.68 15.30 -21.73
N TYR A 75 -13.05 14.16 -21.15
CA TYR A 75 -12.93 12.86 -21.81
C TYR A 75 -13.54 13.03 -23.20
N ALA A 76 -12.69 13.00 -24.23
CA ALA A 76 -13.14 13.16 -25.61
C ALA A 76 -14.12 12.02 -25.85
N ARG A 77 -15.40 12.38 -25.81
CA ARG A 77 -16.57 11.51 -25.76
C ARG A 77 -16.59 10.65 -27.02
N ARG A 78 -15.87 9.53 -27.05
CA ARG A 78 -15.86 8.62 -28.19
C ARG A 78 -15.88 7.17 -27.70
N PRO A 79 -16.74 6.34 -28.29
CA PRO A 79 -17.00 4.99 -27.80
C PRO A 79 -15.75 4.14 -27.88
N PHE A 80 -15.45 3.45 -26.77
CA PHE A 80 -14.38 2.46 -26.73
C PHE A 80 -14.99 1.15 -27.24
N VAL A 81 -14.53 0.71 -28.42
CA VAL A 81 -14.74 -0.65 -28.96
C VAL A 81 -16.21 -1.06 -29.20
N GLU A 82 -16.59 -1.19 -30.48
CA GLU A 82 -17.76 -1.98 -30.89
C GLU A 82 -17.43 -3.48 -30.71
N ILE A 83 -17.95 -4.10 -29.66
CA ILE A 83 -18.00 -5.56 -29.56
C ILE A 83 -19.42 -5.94 -29.96
N ALA A 84 -19.58 -6.65 -31.08
CA ALA A 84 -20.88 -7.09 -31.61
C ALA A 84 -21.88 -5.95 -31.93
N GLY A 85 -21.40 -4.77 -32.33
CA GLY A 85 -22.27 -3.66 -32.78
C GLY A 85 -22.94 -2.86 -31.65
N GLU A 86 -22.56 -3.09 -30.39
CA GLU A 86 -23.08 -2.34 -29.25
C GLU A 86 -21.95 -1.52 -28.61
N ALA A 87 -22.05 -0.19 -28.76
CA ALA A 87 -21.06 0.73 -28.23
C ALA A 87 -21.17 0.81 -26.70
N ILE A 88 -20.16 0.34 -25.98
CA ILE A 88 -20.11 0.49 -24.53
C ILE A 88 -19.80 1.96 -24.21
N VAL A 89 -20.84 2.71 -23.85
CA VAL A 89 -20.73 4.11 -23.44
C VAL A 89 -20.04 4.17 -22.08
N ILE A 90 -18.84 4.75 -22.03
CA ILE A 90 -18.14 5.00 -20.77
C ILE A 90 -19.03 5.90 -19.90
N PRO A 91 -19.26 5.55 -18.62
CA PRO A 91 -20.01 6.37 -17.69
C PRO A 91 -19.50 7.82 -17.64
N PRO A 92 -20.35 8.82 -17.39
CA PRO A 92 -19.95 10.23 -17.37
C PRO A 92 -18.72 10.50 -16.49
N PRO A 93 -17.86 11.47 -16.81
CA PRO A 93 -16.66 11.83 -16.03
C PRO A 93 -16.92 12.01 -14.53
N GLU A 94 -18.10 12.52 -14.17
CA GLU A 94 -18.51 12.68 -12.78
C GLU A 94 -18.72 11.36 -12.05
N SER A 95 -19.28 10.35 -12.74
CA SER A 95 -19.49 9.02 -12.18
C SER A 95 -18.16 8.31 -11.96
N LEU A 96 -17.18 8.49 -12.86
CA LEU A 96 -15.84 7.96 -12.69
C LEU A 96 -15.13 8.62 -11.51
N LYS A 97 -15.19 9.96 -11.37
CA LYS A 97 -14.65 10.68 -10.19
C LYS A 97 -15.29 10.24 -8.87
N ARG A 98 -16.61 9.99 -8.85
CA ARG A 98 -17.31 9.46 -7.66
C ARG A 98 -16.90 8.01 -7.35
N LEU A 99 -16.78 7.17 -8.38
CA LEU A 99 -16.32 5.79 -8.25
C LEU A 99 -14.89 5.76 -7.70
N THR A 100 -14.00 6.60 -8.20
CA THR A 100 -12.62 6.70 -7.73
C THR A 100 -12.52 7.09 -6.25
N LYS A 101 -13.33 8.05 -5.79
CA LYS A 101 -13.41 8.39 -4.35
C LYS A 101 -13.93 7.21 -3.54
N ALA A 102 -14.98 6.54 -4.01
CA ALA A 102 -15.53 5.37 -3.34
C ALA A 102 -14.51 4.23 -3.24
N VAL A 103 -13.80 3.93 -4.33
CA VAL A 103 -12.73 2.92 -4.37
C VAL A 103 -11.59 3.30 -3.42
N ALA A 104 -11.13 4.56 -3.41
CA ALA A 104 -10.08 5.01 -2.50
C ALA A 104 -10.48 4.85 -1.03
N ILE A 105 -11.74 5.13 -0.68
CA ILE A 105 -12.27 4.93 0.68
C ILE A 105 -12.34 3.44 1.02
N VAL A 106 -12.88 2.61 0.12
CA VAL A 106 -13.02 1.16 0.36
C VAL A 106 -11.66 0.50 0.52
N VAL A 107 -10.72 0.79 -0.37
CA VAL A 107 -9.34 0.28 -0.30
C VAL A 107 -8.63 0.83 0.94
N GLY A 108 -8.87 2.10 1.30
CA GLY A 108 -8.35 2.67 2.54
C GLY A 108 -8.85 1.93 3.77
N ILE A 109 -10.15 1.68 3.89
CA ILE A 109 -10.73 0.90 4.98
C ILE A 109 -10.10 -0.51 5.02
N PHE A 110 -9.93 -1.16 3.87
CA PHE A 110 -9.31 -2.50 3.80
C PHE A 110 -7.88 -2.51 4.37
N PHE A 111 -7.02 -1.58 3.94
CA PHE A 111 -5.67 -1.47 4.48
C PHE A 111 -5.67 -1.06 5.96
N GLY A 112 -6.55 -0.14 6.36
CA GLY A 112 -6.73 0.22 7.76
C GLY A 112 -7.04 -0.99 8.64
N LEU A 113 -7.99 -1.85 8.22
CA LEU A 113 -8.34 -3.07 8.94
C LEU A 113 -7.17 -4.06 8.98
N SER A 114 -6.50 -4.27 7.85
CA SER A 114 -5.35 -5.17 7.75
C SER A 114 -4.18 -4.74 8.63
N PHE A 115 -3.94 -3.44 8.79
CA PHE A 115 -2.86 -2.95 9.64
C PHE A 115 -3.27 -2.89 11.11
N SER A 116 -4.56 -2.65 11.38
CA SER A 116 -5.13 -2.69 12.73
C SER A 116 -5.03 -4.07 13.37
N SER A 117 -5.15 -5.16 12.60
CA SER A 117 -4.89 -6.51 13.13
C SER A 117 -3.44 -6.70 13.60
N ASP A 118 -2.51 -6.03 12.93
CA ASP A 118 -1.07 -6.04 13.21
C ASP A 118 -0.61 -4.87 14.12
N TRP A 119 -1.54 -4.27 14.88
CA TRP A 119 -1.27 -3.10 15.73
C TRP A 119 -0.06 -3.27 16.66
N SER A 120 0.22 -4.49 17.12
CA SER A 120 1.31 -4.78 18.06
C SER A 120 2.68 -4.44 17.47
N LYS A 121 2.88 -4.65 16.16
CA LYS A 121 4.13 -4.30 15.45
C LYS A 121 4.38 -2.80 15.52
N TYR A 122 3.34 -2.00 15.29
CA TYR A 122 3.43 -0.53 15.32
C TYR A 122 3.51 0.04 16.73
N ALA A 123 2.80 -0.56 17.69
CA ALA A 123 2.91 -0.19 19.10
C ALA A 123 4.33 -0.45 19.63
N GLN A 124 4.94 -1.57 19.25
CA GLN A 124 6.33 -1.87 19.59
C GLN A 124 7.33 -0.92 18.91
N PHE A 125 7.07 -0.51 17.67
CA PHE A 125 7.89 0.51 16.99
C PHE A 125 7.90 1.85 17.74
N VAL A 126 6.74 2.31 18.21
CA VAL A 126 6.61 3.57 18.96
C VAL A 126 7.21 3.46 20.36
N ASN A 127 6.98 2.35 21.06
CA ASN A 127 7.44 2.13 22.43
C ASN A 127 8.73 1.29 22.50
N ARG A 128 9.57 1.39 21.47
CA ARG A 128 10.80 0.59 21.36
C ARG A 128 11.77 0.92 22.50
N VAL A 129 12.36 -0.13 23.08
CA VAL A 129 13.38 0.00 24.12
C VAL A 129 14.77 -0.14 23.49
N PRO A 130 15.70 0.81 23.71
CA PRO A 130 17.07 0.69 23.22
C PRO A 130 17.79 -0.50 23.84
N THR A 131 18.50 -1.27 23.01
CA THR A 131 19.34 -2.40 23.45
C THR A 131 20.80 -1.95 23.63
N PRO A 132 21.48 -2.25 24.77
CA PRO A 132 22.64 -1.45 25.19
C PRO A 132 23.98 -1.61 24.46
N SER A 133 24.30 -2.69 23.71
CA SER A 133 25.75 -2.88 23.45
C SER A 133 26.23 -3.77 22.32
N THR A 134 25.36 -4.43 21.54
CA THR A 134 25.83 -5.21 20.38
C THR A 134 25.07 -4.83 19.13
N SER A 135 25.70 -4.01 18.30
CA SER A 135 25.28 -3.82 16.91
C SER A 135 25.62 -5.07 16.10
N ASP A 136 24.79 -5.37 15.13
CA ASP A 136 25.07 -6.47 14.22
C ASP A 136 26.38 -6.19 13.44
N PRO A 137 27.23 -7.21 13.17
CA PRO A 137 28.52 -7.00 12.51
C PRO A 137 28.45 -6.59 11.02
N ILE A 138 27.28 -6.70 10.39
CA ILE A 138 27.12 -6.62 8.92
C ILE A 138 26.56 -5.25 8.51
N PHE A 139 25.44 -4.86 9.10
CA PHE A 139 24.74 -3.60 8.88
C PHE A 139 24.92 -2.59 10.03
N GLY A 140 25.54 -2.97 11.16
CA GLY A 140 25.85 -2.08 12.27
C GLY A 140 24.61 -1.57 13.04
N ARG A 141 23.47 -2.24 12.92
CA ARG A 141 22.20 -1.88 13.57
C ARG A 141 22.05 -2.60 14.91
N PRO A 142 21.46 -1.95 15.93
CA PRO A 142 21.20 -2.60 17.22
C PRO A 142 20.07 -3.62 17.11
N LEU A 143 20.02 -4.61 18.00
CA LEU A 143 18.95 -5.63 18.03
C LEU A 143 17.53 -5.02 18.10
N SER A 144 17.36 -3.92 18.84
CA SER A 144 16.10 -3.17 18.90
C SER A 144 15.57 -2.70 17.53
N PHE A 145 16.45 -2.46 16.55
CA PHE A 145 16.04 -2.16 15.18
C PHE A 145 15.33 -3.36 14.56
N TYR A 146 15.93 -4.54 14.65
CA TYR A 146 15.42 -5.76 14.04
C TYR A 146 14.12 -6.27 14.67
N LEU A 147 13.98 -6.16 15.98
CA LEU A 147 12.79 -6.66 16.68
C LEU A 147 11.59 -5.71 16.57
N PHE A 148 11.82 -4.40 16.63
CA PHE A 148 10.74 -3.42 16.79
C PHE A 148 10.57 -2.49 15.59
N THR A 149 11.64 -2.20 14.85
CA THR A 149 11.60 -1.22 13.75
C THR A 149 11.47 -1.89 12.39
N LEU A 150 12.21 -2.97 12.14
CA LEU A 150 12.20 -3.65 10.86
C LEU A 150 10.80 -4.19 10.49
N PRO A 151 10.05 -4.89 11.36
CA PRO A 151 8.73 -5.43 10.98
C PRO A 151 7.72 -4.33 10.63
N ALA A 152 7.82 -3.16 11.28
CA ALA A 152 6.99 -2.00 10.97
C ALA A 152 7.39 -1.36 9.62
N LEU A 153 8.69 -1.26 9.35
CA LEU A 153 9.20 -0.75 8.06
C LEU A 153 8.81 -1.68 6.91
N GLU A 154 8.95 -2.99 7.06
CA GLU A 154 8.55 -4.01 6.08
C GLU A 154 7.04 -3.90 5.76
N GLY A 155 6.21 -3.76 6.79
CA GLY A 155 4.78 -3.50 6.61
C GLY A 155 4.50 -2.23 5.80
N VAL A 156 5.18 -1.12 6.12
CA VAL A 156 5.00 0.17 5.42
C VAL A 156 5.48 0.11 3.96
N VAL A 157 6.64 -0.48 3.67
CA VAL A 157 7.12 -0.58 2.28
C VAL A 157 6.29 -1.55 1.45
N GLY A 158 5.84 -2.66 2.02
CA GLY A 158 4.92 -3.59 1.36
C GLY A 158 3.56 -2.93 1.07
N TRP A 159 3.06 -2.10 1.98
CA TRP A 159 1.87 -1.28 1.75
C TRP A 159 2.04 -0.24 0.64
N LEU A 160 3.18 0.47 0.62
CA LEU A 160 3.50 1.41 -0.46
C LEU A 160 3.57 0.69 -1.81
N LEU A 161 4.18 -0.50 -1.86
CA LEU A 161 4.21 -1.34 -3.06
C LEU A 161 2.79 -1.71 -3.49
N ALA A 162 1.95 -2.20 -2.57
CA ALA A 162 0.58 -2.58 -2.89
C ALA A 162 -0.23 -1.40 -3.44
N ILE A 163 -0.13 -0.20 -2.84
CA ILE A 163 -0.74 1.02 -3.38
C ILE A 163 -0.18 1.33 -4.77
N SER A 164 1.13 1.23 -4.97
CA SER A 164 1.75 1.56 -6.25
C SER A 164 1.28 0.64 -7.39
N VAL A 165 1.07 -0.65 -7.10
CA VAL A 165 0.50 -1.61 -8.04
C VAL A 165 -0.95 -1.26 -8.36
N ILE A 166 -1.78 -0.94 -7.35
CA ILE A 166 -3.18 -0.53 -7.55
C ILE A 166 -3.24 0.72 -8.45
N VAL A 167 -2.37 1.71 -8.19
CA VAL A 167 -2.28 2.95 -8.98
C VAL A 167 -1.84 2.65 -10.40
N LEU A 168 -0.86 1.75 -10.60
CA LEU A 168 -0.40 1.36 -11.94
C LEU A 168 -1.50 0.67 -12.73
N VAL A 169 -2.19 -0.29 -12.13
CA VAL A 169 -3.32 -0.98 -12.78
C VAL A 169 -4.39 0.03 -13.17
N ALA A 170 -4.75 0.94 -12.27
CA ALA A 170 -5.74 1.96 -12.59
C ALA A 170 -5.26 2.94 -13.68
N ALA A 171 -3.99 3.32 -13.67
CA ALA A 171 -3.41 4.19 -14.69
C ALA A 171 -3.39 3.52 -16.07
N ILE A 172 -3.11 2.22 -16.14
CA ILE A 172 -3.19 1.42 -17.37
C ILE A 172 -4.64 1.37 -17.86
N LEU A 173 -5.59 1.03 -16.99
CA LEU A 173 -7.01 0.96 -17.35
C LEU A 173 -7.50 2.31 -17.91
N MET A 174 -7.16 3.42 -17.24
CA MET A 174 -7.51 4.76 -17.73
C MET A 174 -6.84 5.08 -19.06
N SER A 175 -5.56 4.73 -19.22
CA SER A 175 -4.82 4.96 -20.47
C SER A 175 -5.34 4.15 -21.65
N VAL A 176 -5.91 2.95 -21.42
CA VAL A 176 -6.54 2.15 -22.48
C VAL A 176 -7.89 2.76 -22.89
N THR A 177 -8.62 3.33 -21.93
CA THR A 177 -9.91 4.01 -22.22
C THR A 177 -9.71 5.38 -22.89
N ASP A 178 -8.62 6.08 -22.61
CA ASP A 178 -8.25 7.32 -23.27
C ASP A 178 -7.43 7.03 -24.54
N MET A 179 -8.07 6.95 -25.71
CA MET A 179 -7.41 6.82 -27.02
C MET A 179 -6.48 8.00 -27.40
N THR A 180 -6.26 8.97 -26.51
CA THR A 180 -5.36 10.12 -26.73
C THR A 180 -3.87 9.80 -26.50
N ALA A 181 -3.52 8.54 -26.23
CA ALA A 181 -2.13 8.06 -26.10
C ALA A 181 -1.28 8.85 -25.08
N SER A 182 -1.92 9.52 -24.11
CA SER A 182 -1.21 10.25 -23.06
C SER A 182 -0.79 9.28 -21.95
N PHE A 183 0.32 8.57 -22.17
CA PHE A 183 0.96 7.67 -21.19
C PHE A 183 1.56 8.38 -19.96
N LYS A 184 1.19 9.64 -19.71
CA LYS A 184 1.64 10.43 -18.55
C LYS A 184 1.22 9.78 -17.23
N GLY A 185 -0.04 9.33 -17.13
CA GLY A 185 -0.57 8.67 -15.93
C GLY A 185 0.18 7.37 -15.62
N VAL A 186 0.41 6.53 -16.65
CA VAL A 186 1.17 5.27 -16.52
C VAL A 186 2.62 5.55 -16.12
N SER A 187 3.26 6.56 -16.72
CA SER A 187 4.64 6.92 -16.38
C SER A 187 4.76 7.42 -14.94
N ILE A 188 3.81 8.22 -14.43
CA ILE A 188 3.78 8.64 -13.01
C ILE A 188 3.60 7.44 -12.09
N ALA A 189 2.68 6.53 -12.42
CA ALA A 189 2.48 5.31 -11.65
C ALA A 189 3.72 4.42 -11.64
N LEU A 190 4.43 4.32 -12.77
CA LEU A 190 5.69 3.59 -12.90
C LEU A 190 6.79 4.18 -12.02
N VAL A 191 6.92 5.51 -11.97
CA VAL A 191 7.87 6.19 -11.06
C VAL A 191 7.62 5.75 -9.63
N PHE A 192 6.35 5.79 -9.20
CA PHE A 192 5.99 5.43 -7.83
C PHE A 192 6.23 3.94 -7.54
N LEU A 193 5.90 3.05 -8.49
CA LEU A 193 6.20 1.61 -8.38
C LEU A 193 7.71 1.36 -8.23
N LEU A 194 8.53 1.95 -9.10
CA LEU A 194 9.98 1.75 -9.06
C LEU A 194 10.59 2.24 -7.75
N LEU A 195 10.11 3.38 -7.22
CA LEU A 195 10.53 3.87 -5.90
C LEU A 195 10.05 2.97 -4.76
N ALA A 196 8.84 2.41 -4.85
CA ALA A 196 8.32 1.47 -3.86
C ALA A 196 9.14 0.17 -3.84
N ILE A 197 9.48 -0.39 -5.00
CA ILE A 197 10.36 -1.57 -5.11
C ILE A 197 11.76 -1.24 -4.60
N ALA A 198 12.29 -0.05 -4.87
CA ALA A 198 13.59 0.37 -4.34
C ALA A 198 13.58 0.45 -2.80
N ALA A 199 12.51 1.00 -2.22
CA ALA A 199 12.34 1.08 -0.78
C ALA A 199 12.18 -0.32 -0.15
N GLU A 200 11.38 -1.20 -0.77
CA GLU A 200 11.24 -2.60 -0.35
C GLU A 200 12.58 -3.32 -0.40
N THR A 201 13.34 -3.18 -1.49
CA THR A 201 14.67 -3.80 -1.63
C THR A 201 15.65 -3.29 -0.57
N TYR A 202 15.60 -1.99 -0.26
CA TYR A 202 16.45 -1.38 0.78
C TYR A 202 16.15 -1.91 2.18
N VAL A 203 14.86 -2.04 2.53
CA VAL A 203 14.42 -2.56 3.84
C VAL A 203 14.60 -4.08 3.91
N GLY A 204 14.20 -4.81 2.87
CA GLY A 204 14.28 -6.27 2.78
C GLY A 204 15.71 -6.81 2.85
N ARG A 205 16.71 -6.00 2.52
CA ARG A 205 18.13 -6.36 2.72
C ARG A 205 18.44 -6.73 4.19
N TYR A 206 17.79 -6.11 5.16
CA TYR A 206 18.01 -6.43 6.57
C TYR A 206 17.48 -7.82 6.94
N ALA A 207 16.54 -8.38 6.16
CA ALA A 207 15.98 -9.71 6.36
C ALA A 207 16.97 -10.84 6.05
N LEU A 208 18.08 -10.56 5.34
CA LEU A 208 19.14 -11.54 5.06
C LEU A 208 19.75 -12.12 6.36
N LEU A 209 19.67 -11.40 7.48
CA LEU A 209 20.10 -11.91 8.78
C LEU A 209 19.19 -13.00 9.36
N PHE A 210 17.96 -13.11 8.87
CA PHE A 210 16.99 -14.12 9.30
C PHE A 210 16.89 -15.29 8.31
N GLU A 211 17.65 -15.26 7.23
CA GLU A 211 17.61 -16.29 6.20
C GLU A 211 18.18 -17.61 6.73
N GLN A 212 17.39 -18.67 6.63
CA GLN A 212 17.79 -20.00 7.08
C GLN A 212 18.53 -20.72 5.96
N ASN A 213 19.85 -20.81 6.08
CA ASN A 213 20.69 -21.54 5.12
C ASN A 213 20.92 -22.98 5.58
N ASN A 214 21.41 -23.81 4.67
CA ASN A 214 21.69 -25.24 4.92
C ASN A 214 22.74 -25.46 6.03
N LEU A 215 23.62 -24.49 6.28
CA LEU A 215 24.71 -24.60 7.26
C LEU A 215 24.43 -23.85 8.57
N PHE A 216 23.77 -22.69 8.51
CA PHE A 216 23.44 -21.86 9.67
C PHE A 216 22.37 -20.83 9.29
N THR A 217 21.74 -20.21 10.30
CA THR A 217 20.82 -19.09 10.08
C THR A 217 21.61 -17.78 10.09
N GLY A 218 21.43 -16.97 9.05
CA GLY A 218 22.07 -15.66 8.88
C GLY A 218 22.84 -15.51 7.58
N VAL A 219 23.47 -14.34 7.44
CA VAL A 219 24.17 -13.89 6.22
C VAL A 219 25.46 -14.68 6.01
N ARG A 220 25.66 -15.22 4.79
CA ARG A 220 26.90 -15.90 4.41
C ARG A 220 27.95 -14.91 3.96
N TYR A 221 29.21 -15.37 3.89
CA TYR A 221 30.30 -14.56 3.32
C TYR A 221 29.99 -14.05 1.91
N VAL A 222 29.36 -14.89 1.08
CA VAL A 222 28.91 -14.50 -0.27
C VAL A 222 27.82 -13.43 -0.21
N ASP A 223 26.89 -13.54 0.75
CA ASP A 223 25.79 -12.59 0.87
C ASP A 223 26.29 -11.21 1.32
N ASP A 224 27.20 -11.17 2.29
CA ASP A 224 27.86 -9.94 2.75
C ASP A 224 28.71 -9.28 1.66
N LYS A 225 29.54 -10.06 0.94
CA LYS A 225 30.50 -9.51 -0.03
C LYS A 225 29.95 -9.32 -1.43
N ILE A 226 28.88 -10.00 -1.82
CA ILE A 226 28.33 -9.99 -3.19
C ILE A 226 26.88 -9.53 -3.21
N VAL A 227 25.99 -10.16 -2.44
CA VAL A 227 24.54 -9.87 -2.49
C VAL A 227 24.26 -8.46 -1.95
N VAL A 228 24.77 -8.10 -0.77
CA VAL A 228 24.55 -6.79 -0.16
C VAL A 228 25.02 -5.64 -1.07
N PRO A 229 26.24 -5.65 -1.64
CA PRO A 229 26.64 -4.68 -2.66
C PRO A 229 25.77 -4.75 -3.93
N GLY A 230 25.41 -5.94 -4.39
CA GLY A 230 24.51 -6.15 -5.54
C GLY A 230 23.16 -5.46 -5.37
N LEU A 231 22.56 -5.55 -4.18
CA LEU A 231 21.29 -4.89 -3.86
C LEU A 231 21.41 -3.36 -3.90
N TRP A 232 22.56 -2.78 -3.53
CA TRP A 232 22.78 -1.34 -3.71
C TRP A 232 22.77 -0.93 -5.18
N PHE A 233 23.35 -1.74 -6.07
CA PHE A 233 23.26 -1.49 -7.52
C PHE A 233 21.83 -1.61 -8.04
N VAL A 234 21.06 -2.59 -7.56
CA VAL A 234 19.63 -2.73 -7.90
C VAL A 234 18.84 -1.50 -7.47
N ILE A 235 19.02 -1.04 -6.23
CA ILE A 235 18.36 0.17 -5.71
C ILE A 235 18.75 1.38 -6.57
N ALA A 236 20.03 1.56 -6.89
CA ALA A 236 20.49 2.64 -7.76
C ALA A 236 19.86 2.56 -9.16
N ALA A 237 19.79 1.38 -9.77
CA ALA A 237 19.17 1.16 -11.07
C ALA A 237 17.66 1.46 -11.04
N LEU A 238 16.95 1.07 -9.98
CA LEU A 238 15.52 1.36 -9.81
C LEU A 238 15.26 2.87 -9.65
N VAL A 239 16.08 3.56 -8.85
CA VAL A 239 16.00 5.01 -8.69
C VAL A 239 16.30 5.71 -10.01
N LEU A 240 17.33 5.29 -10.75
CA LEU A 240 17.62 5.82 -12.09
C LEU A 240 16.46 5.58 -13.05
N GLY A 241 15.88 4.38 -13.08
CA GLY A 241 14.68 4.08 -13.87
C GLY A 241 13.51 4.99 -13.52
N ALA A 242 13.28 5.26 -12.23
CA ALA A 242 12.27 6.21 -11.77
C ALA A 242 12.55 7.63 -12.25
N THR A 243 13.81 8.10 -12.21
CA THR A 243 14.16 9.43 -12.74
C THR A 243 13.95 9.55 -14.25
N LEU A 244 14.28 8.51 -15.02
CA LEU A 244 14.05 8.47 -16.47
C LEU A 244 12.56 8.47 -16.81
N ALA A 245 11.76 7.69 -16.08
CA ALA A 245 10.30 7.69 -16.22
C ALA A 245 9.70 9.07 -15.89
N ALA A 246 10.18 9.73 -14.84
CA ALA A 246 9.76 11.09 -14.49
C ALA A 246 10.18 12.13 -15.56
N ALA A 247 11.38 12.01 -16.13
CA ALA A 247 11.84 12.86 -17.23
C ALA A 247 10.98 12.67 -18.50
N ASN A 248 10.52 11.45 -18.77
CA ASN A 248 9.61 11.15 -19.88
C ASN A 248 8.24 11.84 -19.72
N VAL A 249 7.69 11.88 -18.49
CA VAL A 249 6.46 12.63 -18.17
C VAL A 249 6.60 14.11 -18.52
N ARG A 250 7.74 14.71 -18.18
CA ARG A 250 8.00 16.15 -18.40
C ARG A 250 8.25 16.48 -19.87
N SER A 251 8.90 15.57 -20.60
CA SER A 251 9.33 15.81 -21.98
C SER A 251 8.23 15.59 -23.03
N GLY A 252 7.09 14.98 -22.68
CA GLY A 252 5.95 14.78 -23.61
C GLY A 252 6.30 14.00 -24.88
N ARG A 253 7.44 13.29 -24.89
CA ARG A 253 8.08 12.74 -26.10
C ARG A 253 7.62 11.36 -26.53
N VAL A 254 6.59 10.81 -25.90
CA VAL A 254 5.96 9.55 -26.37
C VAL A 254 5.31 9.73 -27.75
N ARG A 255 5.09 10.97 -28.20
CA ARG A 255 4.68 11.27 -29.58
C ARG A 255 5.72 10.84 -30.63
N ASN A 256 6.99 10.63 -30.27
CA ASN A 256 8.07 10.40 -31.24
C ASN A 256 8.61 8.97 -31.28
N ILE A 257 8.27 8.08 -30.35
CA ILE A 257 8.70 6.68 -30.45
C ILE A 257 7.87 5.94 -31.50
N GLY A 258 6.58 6.30 -31.65
CA GLY A 258 5.73 5.81 -32.74
C GLY A 258 6.05 6.40 -34.12
N VAL A 259 6.78 7.53 -34.20
CA VAL A 259 7.21 8.16 -35.46
C VAL A 259 8.62 7.73 -35.87
N ALA A 260 9.43 7.23 -34.93
CA ALA A 260 10.75 6.68 -35.24
C ALA A 260 10.70 5.20 -35.70
N LEU A 261 9.54 4.53 -35.57
CA LEU A 261 9.30 3.14 -35.97
C LEU A 261 8.30 3.01 -37.13
N ALA A 262 7.82 4.13 -37.70
CA ALA A 262 7.00 4.19 -38.91
C ALA A 262 7.81 4.84 -40.04
#